data_AF-A0A7W8G115-F1
#
_entry.id   AF-A0A7W8G115-F1
#
_cell.length_a   1.000
_cell.length_b   1.000
_cell.length_c   1.000
_cell.angle_alpha   90.00
_cell.angle_beta   90.00
_cell.angle_gamma   90.00
#
_symmetry.space_group_name_H-M   'P 1'
#
loop_
_entity.id
_entity.type
_entity.pdbx_description
1 polymer ?
#
loop_
_entity_poly.entity_id
_entity_poly.type
_entity_poly.pdbx_seq_one_letter_code
_entity_poly.pdbx_strand_id
1 'polypeptide(L)'
;MKTIVRSLFTALLASALVSTGSAAPINWQPADPGPREPDFGYFEGRVRQINPHMGPGGMYYTFSYHTVSGTTMAYCQQQLTIWVQNGGSVVEDCVRVY
;
A
#
# COMPACT_ATOMS: atom_id res chain seq x y z
N MET A 1 20.93 47.33 36.65
CA MET A 1 21.46 46.40 37.68
C MET A 1 20.91 45.00 37.40
N LYS A 2 21.80 43.98 37.42
CA LYS A 2 21.59 42.51 37.45
C LYS A 2 20.94 41.84 36.22
N THR A 3 21.66 41.22 35.28
CA THR A 3 22.45 39.94 35.24
C THR A 3 21.62 38.67 34.90
N ILE A 4 21.72 38.24 33.63
CA ILE A 4 21.99 36.89 33.05
C ILE A 4 21.40 35.64 33.73
N VAL A 5 20.72 34.74 32.98
CA VAL A 5 21.12 33.32 32.71
C VAL A 5 20.37 32.76 31.48
N ARG A 6 21.14 32.17 30.54
CA ARG A 6 20.72 31.33 29.40
C ARG A 6 20.29 29.94 29.89
N SER A 7 19.25 29.34 29.32
CA SER A 7 19.14 27.87 29.21
C SER A 7 18.28 27.46 28.02
N LEU A 8 18.90 26.71 27.11
CA LEU A 8 18.31 25.98 26.01
C LEU A 8 17.72 24.68 26.56
N PHE A 9 16.46 24.37 26.23
CA PHE A 9 15.92 23.01 26.33
C PHE A 9 15.04 22.71 25.10
N THR A 10 15.64 21.97 24.17
CA THR A 10 15.04 21.00 23.23
C THR A 10 14.06 20.06 23.99
N ALA A 11 13.05 19.37 23.44
CA ALA A 11 12.67 18.94 22.10
C ALA A 11 11.29 18.22 22.19
N LEU A 12 10.59 18.15 21.05
CA LEU A 12 9.66 17.10 20.58
C LEU A 12 8.59 16.52 21.53
N LEU A 13 7.32 16.85 21.29
CA LEU A 13 6.18 15.97 21.62
C LEU A 13 5.85 15.11 20.41
N ALA A 14 6.10 13.80 20.53
CA ALA A 14 5.77 12.77 19.56
C ALA A 14 4.32 12.30 19.72
N SER A 15 3.62 12.21 18.59
CA SER A 15 2.27 11.69 18.45
C SER A 15 2.19 10.22 18.86
N ALA A 16 1.31 9.91 19.81
CA ALA A 16 0.94 8.53 20.15
C ALA A 16 -0.15 8.04 19.16
N LEU A 17 0.23 7.16 18.24
CA LEU A 17 -0.71 6.29 17.51
C LEU A 17 -0.57 4.88 18.08
N VAL A 18 -1.64 4.46 18.74
CA VAL A 18 -1.82 3.15 19.35
C VAL A 18 -1.89 2.10 18.24
N SER A 19 -0.82 1.32 18.10
CA SER A 19 -0.77 0.15 17.22
C SER A 19 -1.34 -1.04 17.99
N THR A 20 -2.53 -1.52 17.61
CA THR A 20 -3.14 -2.73 18.19
C THR A 20 -3.13 -3.86 17.18
N GLY A 21 -2.25 -4.84 17.43
CA GLY A 21 -2.32 -6.24 16.96
C GLY A 21 -1.87 -6.48 15.51
N SER A 22 -1.14 -7.54 15.16
CA SER A 22 -0.76 -8.73 15.93
C SER A 22 0.17 -9.62 15.07
N ALA A 23 1.10 -10.31 15.76
CA ALA A 23 1.87 -11.47 15.33
C ALA A 23 2.91 -11.29 14.18
N ALA A 24 4.16 -11.00 14.54
CA ALA A 24 5.31 -11.31 13.71
C ALA A 24 5.75 -12.77 13.96
N PRO A 25 5.85 -13.65 12.94
CA PRO A 25 6.54 -14.92 13.11
C PRO A 25 8.06 -14.73 13.17
N ILE A 26 8.65 -15.64 13.94
CA ILE A 26 10.02 -15.69 14.42
C ILE A 26 10.98 -15.82 13.23
N ASN A 27 11.96 -14.92 13.17
CA ASN A 27 13.12 -14.93 12.25
C ASN A 27 12.88 -14.53 10.77
N TRP A 28 12.20 -13.42 10.53
CA TRP A 28 12.33 -12.70 9.25
C TRP A 28 13.49 -11.69 9.36
N GLN A 29 14.68 -12.09 8.91
CA GLN A 29 15.67 -11.10 8.46
C GLN A 29 15.23 -10.66 7.07
N PRO A 30 15.18 -9.35 6.77
CA PRO A 30 15.15 -8.91 5.38
C PRO A 30 16.37 -9.54 4.73
N ALA A 31 16.14 -10.47 3.80
CA ALA A 31 17.21 -10.91 2.91
C ALA A 31 17.78 -9.64 2.31
N ASP A 32 19.06 -9.37 2.59
CA ASP A 32 19.80 -8.25 2.04
C ASP A 32 19.43 -8.17 0.55
N PRO A 33 18.81 -7.08 0.07
CA PRO A 33 18.48 -6.95 -1.33
C PRO A 33 19.78 -6.63 -2.05
N GLY A 34 20.68 -7.62 -2.10
CA GLY A 34 21.68 -7.68 -3.13
C GLY A 34 20.99 -7.42 -4.47
N PRO A 35 21.68 -6.82 -5.45
CA PRO A 35 21.06 -6.31 -6.66
C PRO A 35 20.15 -7.38 -7.28
N ARG A 36 18.84 -7.26 -7.08
CA ARG A 36 17.88 -8.14 -7.76
C ARG A 36 17.86 -7.64 -9.18
N GLU A 37 18.39 -8.44 -10.08
CA GLU A 37 18.23 -8.22 -11.50
C GLU A 37 16.74 -7.96 -11.76
N PRO A 38 16.38 -6.85 -12.43
CA PRO A 38 14.97 -6.53 -12.58
C PRO A 38 14.34 -7.64 -13.40
N ASP A 39 13.28 -8.24 -12.85
CA ASP A 39 12.51 -9.26 -13.55
C ASP A 39 11.71 -8.57 -14.67
N PHE A 40 12.36 -8.39 -15.81
CA PHE A 40 11.81 -7.75 -16.99
C PHE A 40 10.93 -8.74 -17.74
N GLY A 41 9.70 -8.32 -18.02
CA GLY A 41 8.67 -9.14 -18.63
C GLY A 41 7.36 -8.37 -18.57
N TYR A 42 6.29 -8.94 -19.09
CA TYR A 42 4.99 -8.31 -18.89
C TYR A 42 4.18 -9.07 -17.88
N PHE A 43 3.68 -8.30 -16.93
CA PHE A 43 2.95 -8.78 -15.80
C PHE A 43 1.56 -8.19 -15.84
N GLU A 44 0.56 -9.03 -15.59
CA GLU A 44 -0.82 -8.59 -15.44
C GLU A 44 -1.39 -9.09 -14.13
N GLY A 45 -2.22 -8.26 -13.51
CA GLY A 45 -3.11 -8.63 -12.41
C GLY A 45 -4.48 -7.99 -12.61
N ARG A 46 -5.44 -8.34 -11.76
CA ARG A 46 -6.81 -7.86 -11.88
C ARG A 46 -7.35 -7.35 -10.57
N VAL A 47 -8.06 -6.24 -10.65
CA VAL A 47 -8.76 -5.62 -9.52
C VAL A 47 -10.24 -5.50 -9.79
N ARG A 48 -11.03 -5.60 -8.73
CA ARG A 48 -12.47 -5.35 -8.74
C ARG A 48 -12.76 -4.07 -7.97
N GLN A 49 -13.53 -3.17 -8.56
CA GLN A 49 -14.01 -1.95 -7.91
C GLN A 49 -15.52 -2.06 -7.64
N ILE A 50 -15.94 -1.61 -6.45
CA ILE A 50 -17.35 -1.53 -6.08
C ILE A 50 -17.89 -0.17 -6.51
N ASN A 51 -18.95 -0.17 -7.31
CA ASN A 51 -19.65 1.05 -7.71
C ASN A 51 -21.02 1.07 -7.05
N PRO A 52 -21.21 1.88 -5.99
CA PRO A 52 -22.51 2.06 -5.37
C PRO A 52 -23.40 2.92 -6.26
N HIS A 53 -24.68 2.57 -6.30
CA HIS A 53 -25.71 3.29 -7.04
C HIS A 53 -26.92 3.54 -6.12
N MET A 54 -27.53 4.71 -6.27
CA MET A 54 -28.79 5.04 -5.59
C MET A 54 -29.94 4.86 -6.59
N GLY A 55 -30.84 3.93 -6.29
CA GLY A 55 -32.04 3.69 -7.09
C GLY A 55 -33.34 3.92 -6.31
N PRO A 56 -34.50 3.76 -6.96
CA PRO A 56 -35.80 3.92 -6.31
C PRO A 56 -36.02 2.97 -5.12
N GLY A 57 -35.38 1.80 -5.12
CA GLY A 57 -35.43 0.80 -4.04
C GLY A 57 -34.31 0.93 -3.00
N GLY A 58 -33.52 2.00 -3.03
CA GLY A 58 -32.37 2.20 -2.14
C GLY A 58 -31.03 1.95 -2.80
N MET A 59 -30.01 1.70 -1.97
CA MET A 59 -28.64 1.49 -2.42
C MET A 59 -28.46 0.09 -3.01
N TYR A 60 -27.84 0.00 -4.19
CA TYR A 60 -27.38 -1.25 -4.76
C TYR A 60 -25.94 -1.10 -5.26
N TYR A 61 -25.25 -2.22 -5.46
CA TYR A 61 -23.84 -2.23 -5.84
C TYR A 61 -23.64 -2.98 -7.15
N THR A 62 -22.74 -2.46 -7.98
CA THR A 62 -22.24 -3.15 -9.17
C THR A 62 -20.72 -3.27 -9.06
N PHE A 63 -20.14 -4.12 -9.89
CA PHE A 63 -18.69 -4.36 -9.89
C PHE A 63 -18.10 -4.05 -11.26
N SER A 64 -16.99 -3.30 -11.27
CA SER A 64 -16.13 -3.14 -12.43
C SER A 64 -14.85 -3.94 -12.23
N TYR A 65 -14.29 -4.47 -13.31
CA TYR A 65 -13.01 -5.19 -13.29
C TYR A 65 -12.00 -4.44 -14.15
N HIS A 66 -10.80 -4.24 -13.62
CA HIS A 66 -9.71 -3.57 -14.31
C HIS A 66 -8.49 -4.48 -14.36
N THR A 67 -7.85 -4.54 -15.53
CA THR A 67 -6.54 -5.16 -15.69
C THR A 67 -5.47 -4.14 -15.35
N VAL A 68 -4.50 -4.56 -14.55
CA VAL A 68 -3.33 -3.78 -14.17
C VAL A 68 -2.13 -4.44 -14.83
N SER A 69 -1.35 -3.68 -15.59
CA SER A 69 -0.20 -4.20 -16.34
C SER A 69 1.10 -3.49 -15.96
N GLY A 70 2.23 -4.19 -16.06
CA GLY A 70 3.55 -3.61 -15.84
C GLY A 70 4.67 -4.34 -16.58
N THR A 71 5.76 -3.61 -16.87
CA THR A 71 6.98 -4.16 -17.50
C THR A 71 7.96 -4.80 -16.50
N THR A 72 7.63 -4.72 -15.22
CA THR A 72 8.32 -5.42 -14.12
C THR A 72 7.27 -5.87 -13.11
N MET A 73 7.55 -6.97 -12.40
CA MET A 73 6.68 -7.46 -11.33
C MET A 73 6.41 -6.37 -10.28
N ALA A 74 7.46 -5.66 -9.86
CA ALA A 74 7.35 -4.61 -8.85
C ALA A 74 6.43 -3.46 -9.28
N TYR A 75 6.54 -3.02 -10.54
CA TYR A 75 5.67 -1.97 -11.06
C TYR A 75 4.22 -2.42 -11.16
N CYS A 76 3.97 -3.64 -11.64
CA CYS A 76 2.62 -4.21 -11.67
C CYS A 76 2.01 -4.25 -10.25
N GLN A 77 2.75 -4.77 -9.26
CA GLN A 77 2.27 -4.85 -7.88
C GLN A 77 2.03 -3.48 -7.25
N GLN A 78 2.87 -2.49 -7.56
CA GLN A 78 2.68 -1.12 -7.12
C GLN A 78 1.35 -0.56 -7.65
N GLN A 79 1.06 -0.74 -8.94
CA GLN A 79 -0.20 -0.29 -9.54
C GLN A 79 -1.41 -1.01 -8.90
N LEU A 80 -1.29 -2.31 -8.65
CA LEU A 80 -2.31 -3.12 -7.98
C LEU A 80 -2.61 -2.60 -6.57
N THR A 81 -1.57 -2.21 -5.83
CA THR A 81 -1.68 -1.61 -4.50
C THR A 81 -2.40 -0.26 -4.54
N ILE A 82 -2.11 0.59 -5.53
CA ILE A 82 -2.79 1.88 -5.73
C ILE A 82 -4.29 1.67 -5.94
N TRP A 83 -4.69 0.67 -6.72
CA TRP A 83 -6.10 0.35 -6.90
C TRP A 83 -6.78 -0.09 -5.60
N VAL A 84 -6.11 -0.91 -4.79
CA VAL A 84 -6.63 -1.33 -3.48
C VAL A 84 -6.79 -0.14 -2.53
N GLN A 85 -5.82 0.78 -2.51
CA GLN A 85 -5.90 2.01 -1.72
C GLN A 85 -7.08 2.90 -2.13
N ASN A 86 -7.50 2.83 -3.39
CA ASN A 86 -8.67 3.55 -3.92
C ASN A 86 -9.99 2.77 -3.78
N GLY A 87 -10.04 1.76 -2.90
CA GLY A 87 -11.25 0.99 -2.63
C GLY A 87 -11.49 -0.18 -3.58
N GLY A 88 -10.49 -0.54 -4.39
CA GLY A 88 -10.49 -1.78 -5.14
C GLY A 88 -10.16 -3.00 -4.27
N SER A 89 -10.38 -4.18 -4.79
CA SER A 89 -9.93 -5.45 -4.19
C SER A 89 -9.21 -6.27 -5.24
N VAL A 90 -8.09 -6.88 -4.87
CA VAL A 90 -7.34 -7.79 -5.76
C VAL A 90 -8.20 -9.02 -6.05
N VAL A 91 -8.32 -9.36 -7.34
CA VAL A 91 -8.97 -10.58 -7.83
C VAL A 91 -7.91 -11.58 -8.27
N GLU A 92 -6.88 -11.09 -8.96
CA GLU A 92 -5.72 -11.86 -9.40
C GLU A 92 -4.47 -11.01 -9.14
N ASP A 93 -3.48 -11.61 -8.47
CA ASP A 93 -2.16 -10.99 -8.28
C ASP A 93 -1.41 -10.85 -9.61
N CYS A 94 -0.38 -10.00 -9.62
CA CYS A 94 0.48 -9.85 -10.79
C CYS A 94 1.19 -11.17 -11.10
N VAL A 95 0.97 -11.67 -12.32
CA VAL A 95 1.65 -12.84 -12.86
C VAL A 95 2.28 -12.49 -14.20
N ARG A 96 3.41 -13.13 -14.51
CA ARG A 96 4.07 -12.98 -15.81
C ARG A 96 3.19 -13.62 -16.89
N VAL A 97 2.89 -12.87 -17.94
CA VAL A 97 2.08 -13.33 -19.08
C VAL A 97 2.98 -13.77 -20.24
N TYR A 98 4.12 -13.10 -20.41
CA TYR A 98 5.12 -13.41 -21.44
C TYR A 98 6.56 -13.12 -20.99
#